data_AF-V4YFV0-F1
#
_entry.id   AF-V4YFV0-F1
#
_cell.length_a   1.000
_cell.length_b   1.000
_cell.length_c   1.000
_cell.angle_alpha   90.00
_cell.angle_beta   90.00
_cell.angle_gamma   90.00
#
_symmetry.space_group_name_H-M   'P 1'
#
loop_
_entity.id
_entity.type
_entity.pdbx_description
1 polymer ?
#
loop_
_entity_poly.entity_id
_entity_poly.type
_entity_poly.pdbx_seq_one_letter_code
_entity_poly.pdbx_strand_id
1 'polypeptide(L)'
;MRIIGTVGLPGSGKGEAATVARREEVPVVVMGDVIREACRDRGLDPAQHHGQVAQRLREEEGPAAVAERTLPLIRDSLTDADTDAAVVDGLRSPTELEAFKSAFGDQFLVVSIEAPFELRAERLAERSRDDSDADLETLRLVMSENSSLELGR
;
A
#
# COMPACT_ATOMS: atom_id res chain seq x y z
N MET A 1 16.38 -13.94 1.29
CA MET A 1 15.01 -13.41 1.18
C MET A 1 14.63 -12.46 2.32
N ARG A 2 14.35 -11.20 2.01
CA ARG A 2 13.79 -10.17 2.91
C ARG A 2 12.56 -9.54 2.27
N ILE A 3 11.48 -9.44 3.01
CA ILE A 3 10.25 -8.79 2.57
C ILE A 3 10.11 -7.47 3.32
N ILE A 4 10.04 -6.37 2.58
CA ILE A 4 10.00 -5.02 3.15
C ILE A 4 8.61 -4.44 2.94
N GLY A 5 7.81 -4.40 4.00
CA GLY A 5 6.53 -3.70 3.99
C GLY A 5 6.69 -2.21 4.24
N THR A 6 6.19 -1.36 3.34
CA THR A 6 6.23 0.10 3.55
C THR A 6 4.90 0.61 4.10
N VAL A 7 4.98 1.38 5.19
CA VAL A 7 3.85 2.15 5.74
C VAL A 7 4.17 3.64 5.68
N GLY A 8 3.14 4.46 5.60
CA GLY A 8 3.32 5.91 5.58
C GLY A 8 2.02 6.63 5.29
N LEU A 9 1.86 7.79 5.91
CA LEU A 9 0.70 8.65 5.66
C LEU A 9 0.70 9.19 4.22
N PRO A 10 -0.46 9.56 3.66
CA PRO A 10 -0.53 10.24 2.37
C PRO A 10 0.46 11.42 2.29
N GLY A 11 1.14 11.54 1.15
CA GLY A 11 2.17 12.55 0.91
C GLY A 11 3.56 12.26 1.52
N SER A 12 3.73 11.16 2.28
CA SER A 12 5.01 10.88 2.96
C SER A 12 6.17 10.58 2.02
N GLY A 13 5.89 10.12 0.80
CA GLY A 13 6.91 9.67 -0.16
C GLY A 13 7.03 8.15 -0.27
N LYS A 14 6.14 7.38 0.35
CA LYS A 14 6.16 5.91 0.23
C LYS A 14 6.13 5.38 -1.21
N GLY A 15 5.42 6.08 -2.10
CA GLY A 15 5.39 5.75 -3.53
C GLY A 15 6.74 5.98 -4.21
N GLU A 16 7.48 7.00 -3.79
CA GLU A 16 8.83 7.27 -4.30
C GLU A 16 9.83 6.19 -3.86
N ALA A 17 9.74 5.72 -2.61
CA ALA A 17 10.56 4.59 -2.15
C ALA A 17 10.30 3.33 -2.98
N ALA A 18 9.03 3.06 -3.33
CA ALA A 18 8.68 1.98 -4.25
C ALA A 18 9.24 2.21 -5.67
N THR A 19 9.20 3.43 -6.20
CA THR A 19 9.82 3.78 -7.49
C THR A 19 11.33 3.53 -7.48
N VAL A 20 12.03 3.97 -6.42
CA VAL A 20 13.47 3.74 -6.26
C VAL A 20 13.75 2.24 -6.20
N ALA A 21 13.01 1.46 -5.41
CA ALA A 21 13.18 0.00 -5.34
C ALA A 21 13.08 -0.66 -6.73
N ARG A 22 12.09 -0.28 -7.56
CA ARG A 22 11.98 -0.78 -8.94
C ARG A 22 13.20 -0.43 -9.79
N ARG A 23 13.74 0.78 -9.64
CA ARG A 23 14.92 1.25 -10.39
C ARG A 23 16.18 0.48 -10.01
N GLU A 24 16.27 0.06 -8.74
CA GLU A 24 17.34 -0.81 -8.25
C GLU A 24 17.02 -2.31 -8.47
N GLU A 25 16.09 -2.63 -9.40
CA GLU A 25 15.71 -3.99 -9.79
C GLU A 25 15.12 -4.85 -8.66
N VAL A 26 14.74 -4.23 -7.54
CA VAL A 26 14.02 -4.89 -6.45
C VAL A 26 12.54 -5.00 -6.81
N PRO A 27 11.96 -6.21 -6.84
CA PRO A 27 10.54 -6.40 -7.09
C PRO A 27 9.67 -5.60 -6.12
N VAL A 28 8.64 -4.96 -6.66
CA VAL A 28 7.65 -4.21 -5.87
C VAL A 28 6.25 -4.72 -6.16
N VAL A 29 5.62 -5.26 -5.12
CA VAL A 29 4.24 -5.70 -5.13
C VAL A 29 3.39 -4.63 -4.46
N VAL A 30 2.42 -4.08 -5.18
CA VAL A 30 1.52 -3.04 -4.67
C VAL A 30 0.20 -3.71 -4.28
N MET A 31 -0.14 -3.70 -2.99
CA MET A 31 -1.37 -4.33 -2.49
C MET A 31 -2.64 -3.77 -3.15
N GLY A 32 -2.61 -2.50 -3.55
CA GLY A 32 -3.71 -1.88 -4.28
C GLY A 32 -3.97 -2.49 -5.65
N ASP A 33 -2.99 -3.15 -6.27
CA ASP A 33 -3.17 -3.78 -7.59
C ASP A 33 -4.05 -5.02 -7.49
N VAL A 34 -3.97 -5.76 -6.38
CA VAL A 34 -4.89 -6.87 -6.05
C VAL A 34 -6.35 -6.39 -6.07
N ILE A 35 -6.61 -5.22 -5.51
CA ILE A 35 -7.97 -4.64 -5.49
C ILE A 35 -8.39 -4.23 -6.90
N ARG A 36 -7.49 -3.59 -7.67
CA ARG A 36 -7.80 -3.16 -9.05
C ARG A 36 -8.04 -4.34 -9.99
N GLU A 37 -7.29 -5.42 -9.83
CA GLU A 37 -7.50 -6.67 -10.55
C GLU A 37 -8.84 -7.30 -10.16
N ALA A 38 -9.12 -7.40 -8.86
CA ALA A 38 -10.40 -7.90 -8.38
C ALA A 38 -11.61 -7.05 -8.80
N CYS A 39 -11.44 -5.75 -9.07
CA CYS A 39 -12.44 -4.91 -9.73
C CYS A 39 -12.65 -5.34 -11.18
N ARG A 40 -11.56 -5.48 -11.95
CA ARG A 40 -11.60 -5.89 -13.36
C ARG A 40 -12.22 -7.27 -13.55
N ASP A 41 -11.88 -8.23 -12.70
CA ASP A 41 -12.44 -9.59 -12.74
C ASP A 41 -13.96 -9.59 -12.51
N ARG A 42 -14.47 -8.62 -11.76
CA ARG A 42 -15.90 -8.41 -11.52
C ARG A 42 -16.56 -7.48 -12.54
N GLY A 43 -15.84 -7.04 -13.57
CA GLY A 43 -16.35 -6.11 -14.58
C GLY A 43 -16.61 -4.68 -14.06
N LEU A 44 -15.96 -4.29 -12.96
CA LEU A 44 -16.10 -2.98 -12.33
C LEU A 44 -14.92 -2.08 -12.65
N ASP A 45 -15.18 -0.77 -12.79
CA ASP A 45 -14.13 0.24 -12.96
C ASP A 45 -13.35 0.44 -11.65
N PRO A 46 -12.03 0.16 -11.61
CA PRO A 46 -11.22 0.35 -10.41
C PRO A 46 -11.16 1.82 -9.93
N ALA A 47 -11.29 2.81 -10.82
CA ALA A 47 -11.26 4.21 -10.44
C ALA A 47 -12.43 4.55 -9.49
N GLN A 48 -13.59 3.94 -9.73
CA GLN A 48 -14.83 4.23 -9.01
C GLN A 48 -15.14 3.21 -7.91
N HIS A 49 -14.80 1.93 -8.13
CA HIS A 49 -15.30 0.83 -7.29
C HIS A 49 -14.26 0.21 -6.36
N HIS A 50 -13.00 0.66 -6.37
CA HIS A 50 -11.93 0.04 -5.58
C HIS A 50 -12.26 -0.06 -4.08
N GLY A 51 -12.87 0.97 -3.48
CA GLY A 51 -13.25 0.96 -2.06
C GLY A 51 -14.30 -0.11 -1.75
N GLN A 52 -15.35 -0.18 -2.58
CA GLN A 52 -16.42 -1.17 -2.45
C GLN A 52 -15.89 -2.59 -2.61
N VAL A 53 -15.04 -2.83 -3.62
CA VAL A 53 -14.46 -4.15 -3.87
C VAL A 53 -13.51 -4.55 -2.74
N ALA A 54 -12.70 -3.62 -2.22
CA ALA A 54 -11.84 -3.88 -1.07
C ALA A 54 -12.65 -4.28 0.17
N GLN A 55 -13.79 -3.64 0.41
CA GLN A 55 -14.69 -4.00 1.50
C GLN A 55 -15.29 -5.40 1.28
N ARG A 56 -15.82 -5.68 0.08
CA ARG A 56 -16.37 -7.00 -0.27
C ARG A 56 -15.37 -8.13 -0.07
N LEU A 57 -14.13 -7.96 -0.52
CA LEU A 57 -13.07 -8.94 -0.29
C LEU A 57 -12.88 -9.23 1.20
N ARG A 58 -12.93 -8.21 2.05
CA ARG A 58 -12.81 -8.39 3.50
C ARG A 58 -14.03 -9.06 4.15
N GLU A 59 -15.21 -8.81 3.61
CA GLU A 59 -16.45 -9.47 4.05
C GLU A 59 -16.48 -10.95 3.64
N GLU A 60 -16.02 -11.24 2.42
CA GLU A 60 -16.08 -12.58 1.80
C GLU A 60 -14.95 -13.51 2.31
N GLU A 61 -13.73 -12.98 2.43
CA GLU A 61 -12.52 -13.77 2.66
C GLU A 61 -11.83 -13.41 3.99
N GLY A 62 -12.35 -12.41 4.70
CA GLY A 62 -11.86 -12.00 6.01
C GLY A 62 -10.97 -10.76 5.98
N PRO A 63 -10.69 -10.17 7.15
CA PRO A 63 -10.04 -8.86 7.26
C PRO A 63 -8.62 -8.80 6.67
N ALA A 64 -7.94 -9.94 6.50
CA ALA A 64 -6.60 -10.06 5.92
C ALA A 64 -6.61 -10.34 4.40
N ALA A 65 -7.77 -10.45 3.74
CA ALA A 65 -7.91 -10.96 2.38
C ALA A 65 -6.93 -10.34 1.36
N VAL A 66 -6.74 -9.02 1.41
CA VAL A 66 -5.82 -8.32 0.50
C VAL A 66 -4.37 -8.73 0.75
N ALA A 67 -3.94 -8.86 2.01
CA ALA A 67 -2.60 -9.34 2.35
C ALA A 67 -2.41 -10.79 1.92
N GLU A 68 -3.37 -11.67 2.21
CA GLU A 68 -3.30 -13.08 1.85
C GLU A 68 -3.18 -13.30 0.33
N ARG A 69 -3.98 -12.56 -0.46
CA ARG A 69 -3.87 -12.56 -1.93
C ARG A 69 -2.54 -11.98 -2.44
N THR A 70 -1.87 -11.15 -1.65
CA THR A 70 -0.56 -10.58 -2.00
C THR A 70 0.59 -11.57 -1.78
N LEU A 71 0.45 -12.53 -0.84
CA LEU A 71 1.49 -13.52 -0.52
C LEU A 71 2.03 -14.32 -1.72
N PRO A 72 1.17 -14.91 -2.60
CA PRO A 72 1.67 -15.62 -3.78
C PRO A 72 2.42 -14.69 -4.73
N LEU A 73 1.92 -13.46 -4.95
CA LEU A 73 2.56 -12.47 -5.83
C LEU A 73 3.99 -12.12 -5.40
N ILE A 74 4.22 -12.01 -4.09
CA ILE A 74 5.55 -11.80 -3.53
C ILE A 74 6.47 -12.98 -3.84
N ARG A 75 6.00 -14.21 -3.59
CA ARG A 75 6.80 -15.43 -3.85
C ARG A 75 7.13 -15.57 -5.33
N ASP A 76 6.17 -15.32 -6.21
CA ASP A 76 6.36 -15.40 -7.65
C ASP A 76 7.36 -14.34 -8.12
N SER A 77 7.23 -13.10 -7.63
CA SER A 77 8.14 -12.00 -7.98
C SER A 77 9.60 -12.24 -7.61
N LEU A 78 9.86 -13.14 -6.65
CA LEU A 78 11.19 -13.49 -6.18
C LEU A 78 11.78 -14.71 -6.89
N THR A 79 10.97 -15.47 -7.63
CA THR A 79 11.42 -16.68 -8.32
C THR A 79 12.32 -16.33 -9.52
N ASP A 80 12.01 -15.23 -10.21
CA ASP A 80 12.72 -14.77 -11.40
C ASP A 80 13.66 -13.58 -11.14
N ALA A 81 13.78 -13.12 -9.89
CA ALA A 81 14.58 -11.96 -9.54
C ALA A 81 16.02 -12.34 -9.20
N ASP A 82 16.97 -11.55 -9.68
CA ASP A 82 18.39 -11.62 -9.26
C ASP A 82 18.61 -11.04 -7.84
N THR A 83 17.53 -10.76 -7.11
CA THR A 83 17.57 -10.14 -5.78
C THR A 83 16.92 -11.02 -4.73
N ASP A 84 17.48 -10.94 -3.53
CA ASP A 84 16.99 -11.62 -2.35
C ASP A 84 15.96 -10.79 -1.56
N ALA A 85 15.34 -9.78 -2.18
CA ALA A 85 14.42 -8.86 -1.50
C ALA A 85 13.19 -8.49 -2.34
N ALA A 86 12.07 -8.20 -1.69
CA ALA A 86 10.89 -7.62 -2.33
C ALA A 86 10.26 -6.54 -1.44
N VAL A 87 9.68 -5.52 -2.05
CA VAL A 87 8.95 -4.46 -1.38
C VAL A 87 7.45 -4.68 -1.53
N VAL A 88 6.71 -4.52 -0.45
CA VAL A 88 5.25 -4.55 -0.40
C VAL A 88 4.76 -3.15 -0.07
N ASP A 89 4.14 -2.47 -1.04
CA ASP A 89 3.54 -1.15 -0.81
C ASP A 89 2.03 -1.26 -0.55
N GLY A 90 1.57 -0.54 0.46
CA GLY A 90 0.14 -0.33 0.70
C GLY A 90 -0.42 -1.08 1.90
N LEU A 91 0.40 -1.40 2.90
CA LEU A 91 -0.08 -1.86 4.22
C LEU A 91 -1.00 -0.83 4.86
N ARG A 92 -2.18 -1.28 5.32
CA ARG A 92 -3.25 -0.40 5.85
C ARG A 92 -3.86 -0.88 7.16
N SER A 93 -3.49 -2.05 7.69
CA SER A 93 -4.06 -2.52 8.95
C SER A 93 -3.12 -3.43 9.75
N PRO A 94 -3.32 -3.54 11.08
CA PRO A 94 -2.58 -4.50 11.90
C PRO A 94 -2.84 -5.94 11.44
N THR A 95 -4.05 -6.24 10.98
CA THR A 95 -4.40 -7.59 10.52
C THR A 95 -3.60 -7.99 9.28
N GLU A 96 -3.45 -7.09 8.32
CA GLU A 96 -2.59 -7.32 7.14
C GLU A 96 -1.13 -7.50 7.58
N LEU A 97 -0.66 -6.69 8.53
CA LEU A 97 0.68 -6.82 9.09
C LEU A 97 0.93 -8.20 9.70
N GLU A 98 0.00 -8.70 10.52
CA GLU A 98 0.13 -10.02 11.15
C GLU A 98 0.06 -11.16 10.12
N ALA A 99 -0.68 -11.00 9.01
CA ALA A 99 -0.67 -11.97 7.91
C ALA A 99 0.73 -12.09 7.28
N PHE A 100 1.41 -10.97 7.04
CA PHE A 100 2.77 -10.99 6.50
C PHE A 100 3.79 -11.53 7.50
N LYS A 101 3.72 -11.13 8.78
CA LYS A 101 4.58 -11.68 9.84
C LYS A 101 4.38 -13.19 9.99
N SER A 102 3.14 -13.67 9.92
CA SER A 102 2.86 -15.11 10.01
C SER A 102 3.42 -15.88 8.81
N ALA A 103 3.42 -15.27 7.61
CA ALA A 103 3.89 -15.91 6.39
C ALA A 103 5.42 -15.92 6.25
N PHE A 104 6.12 -14.90 6.76
CA PHE A 104 7.54 -14.66 6.50
C PHE A 104 8.42 -14.57 7.77
N GLY A 105 7.82 -14.51 8.96
CA GLY A 105 8.55 -14.44 10.23
C GLY A 105 9.58 -13.32 10.28
N ASP A 106 10.79 -13.66 10.70
CA ASP A 106 11.93 -12.73 10.83
C ASP A 106 12.43 -12.16 9.50
N GLN A 107 11.95 -12.68 8.37
CA GLN A 107 12.28 -12.14 7.05
C GLN A 107 11.45 -10.92 6.68
N PHE A 108 10.37 -10.63 7.42
CA PHE A 108 9.51 -9.49 7.18
C PHE A 108 9.90 -8.28 8.02
N LEU A 109 10.19 -7.17 7.35
CA LEU A 109 10.58 -5.90 7.95
C LEU A 109 9.57 -4.82 7.57
N VAL A 110 9.13 -4.02 8.54
CA VAL A 110 8.29 -2.84 8.28
C VAL A 110 9.17 -1.60 8.26
N VAL A 111 9.00 -0.78 7.23
CA VAL A 111 9.65 0.53 7.10
C VAL A 111 8.58 1.61 7.11
N SER A 112 8.63 2.47 8.12
CA SER A 112 7.82 3.69 8.18
C SER A 112 8.50 4.80 7.37
N ILE A 113 7.77 5.35 6.40
CA ILE A 113 8.20 6.49 5.61
C ILE A 113 7.45 7.71 6.09
N GLU A 114 8.21 8.64 6.68
CA GLU A 114 7.68 9.79 7.38
C GLU A 114 8.13 11.10 6.73
N ALA A 115 7.24 12.08 6.79
CA ALA A 115 7.52 13.44 6.41
C ALA A 115 6.70 14.41 7.28
N PRO A 116 7.24 15.61 7.59
CA PRO A 116 6.50 16.65 8.29
C PRO A 116 5.15 16.95 7.63
N PHE A 117 4.17 17.35 8.43
CA PHE A 117 2.81 17.60 7.94
C PHE A 117 2.79 18.62 6.81
N GLU A 118 3.52 19.71 6.97
CA GLU A 118 3.59 20.84 6.02
C GLU A 118 4.07 20.35 4.65
N LEU A 119 5.11 19.52 4.64
CA LEU A 119 5.67 18.95 3.41
C LEU A 119 4.72 17.95 2.75
N ARG A 120 3.98 17.15 3.54
CA ARG A 120 2.96 16.24 2.99
C ARG A 120 1.78 17.00 2.40
N ALA A 121 1.34 18.06 3.07
CA ALA A 121 0.26 18.92 2.60
C ALA A 121 0.63 19.61 1.28
N GLU A 122 1.85 20.15 1.18
CA GLU A 122 2.38 20.74 -0.06
C GLU A 122 2.34 19.74 -1.23
N ARG A 123 2.92 18.55 -1.05
CA ARG A 123 2.94 17.48 -2.07
C ARG A 123 1.55 17.03 -2.49
N LEU A 124 0.62 16.90 -1.54
CA LEU A 124 -0.76 16.51 -1.84
C LEU A 124 -1.49 17.62 -2.59
N ALA A 125 -1.26 18.88 -2.23
CA ALA A 125 -1.86 20.04 -2.90
C ALA A 125 -1.36 20.20 -4.33
N GLU A 126 -0.10 19.89 -4.62
CA GLU A 126 0.42 19.85 -5.99
C GLU A 126 -0.25 18.73 -6.79
N ARG A 127 -0.34 17.52 -6.21
CA ARG A 127 -0.97 16.37 -6.88
C ARG A 127 -2.46 16.58 -7.16
N SER A 128 -3.19 17.21 -6.25
CA SER A 128 -4.61 17.54 -6.44
C SER A 128 -4.82 18.61 -7.52
N ARG A 129 -3.83 19.48 -7.77
CA ARG A 129 -3.90 20.41 -8.91
C ARG A 129 -3.75 19.67 -10.23
N ASP A 130 -2.95 18.61 -10.26
CA ASP A 130 -2.80 17.74 -11.44
C ASP A 130 -4.03 16.83 -11.66
N ASP A 131 -4.71 16.38 -10.60
CA ASP A 131 -5.91 15.53 -10.65
C ASP A 131 -7.25 16.31 -10.56
N SER A 132 -7.21 17.65 -10.58
CA SER A 132 -8.29 18.67 -10.46
C SER A 132 -8.83 19.03 -9.06
N ASP A 133 -8.83 20.35 -8.78
CA ASP A 133 -9.41 21.17 -7.69
C ASP A 133 -9.92 20.46 -6.41
N ALA A 134 -9.01 19.96 -5.58
CA ALA A 134 -9.33 19.59 -4.20
C ALA A 134 -8.84 20.66 -3.20
N ASP A 135 -9.79 21.20 -2.43
CA ASP A 135 -9.55 22.18 -1.36
C ASP A 135 -8.62 21.62 -0.27
N LEU A 136 -7.65 22.42 0.17
CA LEU A 136 -6.68 22.06 1.22
C LEU A 136 -7.34 21.59 2.52
N GLU A 137 -8.54 22.10 2.81
CA GLU A 137 -9.31 21.74 4.00
C GLU A 137 -9.93 20.33 3.92
N THR A 138 -10.29 19.89 2.72
CA THR A 138 -10.72 18.50 2.45
C THR A 138 -9.57 17.52 2.63
N LEU A 139 -8.37 17.88 2.17
CA LEU A 139 -7.17 17.08 2.41
C LEU A 139 -6.88 16.94 3.91
N ARG A 140 -7.05 18.01 4.69
CA ARG A 140 -6.88 17.99 6.16
C ARG A 140 -7.84 17.03 6.85
N LEU A 141 -9.11 17.00 6.43
CA LEU A 141 -10.14 16.09 6.96
C LEU A 141 -9.82 14.63 6.65
N VAL A 142 -9.55 14.29 5.39
CA VAL A 142 -9.20 12.92 4.96
C VAL A 142 -7.94 12.42 5.68
N MET A 143 -6.97 13.30 5.93
CA MET A 143 -5.73 12.93 6.64
C MET A 143 -5.94 12.75 8.15
N SER A 144 -6.91 13.44 8.76
CA SER A 144 -7.28 13.24 10.16
C SER A 144 -7.98 11.89 10.40
N GLU A 145 -8.79 11.43 9.44
CA GLU A 145 -9.45 10.12 9.52
C GLU A 145 -8.47 8.96 9.28
N ASN A 146 -7.44 9.18 8.46
CA ASN A 146 -6.38 8.20 8.18
C ASN A 146 -5.28 8.13 9.25
N SER A 147 -5.37 8.90 10.36
CA SER A 147 -4.36 8.87 11.44
C SER A 147 -4.34 7.55 12.22
N SER A 148 -5.32 6.65 11.98
CA SER A 148 -5.39 5.32 12.58
C SER A 148 -4.37 4.32 12.02
N LEU A 149 -3.57 4.72 11.03
CA LEU A 149 -2.55 3.90 10.36
C LEU A 149 -1.18 3.89 11.07
N GLU A 150 -1.07 4.38 12.32
CA GLU A 150 0.14 4.27 13.14
C GLU A 150 0.39 2.80 13.56
N LEU A 151 0.75 1.96 12.59
CA LEU A 151 1.20 0.57 12.80
C LEU A 151 2.67 0.60 13.23
N GLY A 152 2.91 0.93 14.49
CA GLY A 152 4.28 0.96 15.01
C GLY A 152 4.53 1.73 16.29
N ARG A 153 3.50 2.03 17.08
CA ARG A 153 3.66 2.50 18.47
C ARG A 153 3.29 1.42 19.47
#